data_AF-A0A1B7XJG5-F1
#
_entry.id   AF-A0A1B7XJG5-F1
#
_cell.length_a   1.000
_cell.length_b   1.000
_cell.length_c   1.000
_cell.angle_alpha   90.00
_cell.angle_beta   90.00
_cell.angle_gamma   90.00
#
_symmetry.space_group_name_H-M   'P 1'
#
loop_
_entity.id
_entity.type
_entity.pdbx_description
1 polymer ?
#
loop_
_entity_poly.entity_id
_entity_poly.type
_entity_poly.pdbx_seq_one_letter_code
_entity_poly.pdbx_strand_id
1 'polypeptide(L)'
;MSDTSAPEKEKSVLENLRYGISVWKQNIKRMFSDILHAFEIKQLEKRLDQEYAALGKVTSYHLEKNEDKPAVPSFEMTSASKQIIFLKEEIARLKEVHKQDA
;
A
#
# COMPACT_ATOMS: atom_id res chain seq x y z
N MET A 1 35.24 21.05 -52.60
CA MET A 1 33.82 20.83 -52.26
C MET A 1 33.79 19.77 -51.19
N SER A 2 33.56 20.18 -49.94
CA SER A 2 33.39 19.25 -48.82
C SER A 2 31.96 19.45 -48.33
N ASP A 3 31.07 18.56 -48.76
CA ASP A 3 29.68 18.52 -48.32
C ASP A 3 29.65 18.07 -46.85
N THR A 4 29.50 19.04 -45.95
CA THR A 4 29.27 18.81 -44.52
C THR A 4 27.76 18.79 -44.29
N SER A 5 27.08 17.70 -44.65
CA SER A 5 25.62 17.53 -44.48
C SER A 5 25.22 16.51 -43.41
N ALA A 6 25.97 16.41 -42.31
CA ALA A 6 25.72 15.41 -41.26
C ALA A 6 25.56 15.85 -39.78
N PRO A 7 25.28 17.12 -39.37
CA PRO A 7 25.05 17.42 -37.95
C PRO A 7 23.57 17.41 -37.50
N GLU A 8 22.60 17.53 -38.41
CA GLU A 8 21.17 17.70 -38.07
C GLU A 8 20.47 16.37 -37.71
N LYS A 9 20.73 15.31 -38.49
CA LYS A 9 20.08 14.00 -38.32
C LYS A 9 20.50 13.30 -37.02
N GLU A 10 21.78 13.36 -36.66
CA GLU A 10 22.29 12.70 -35.45
C GLU A 10 21.76 13.36 -34.17
N LYS A 11 21.65 14.71 -34.16
CA LYS A 11 21.00 15.44 -33.06
C LYS A 11 19.53 15.06 -32.91
N SER A 12 18.79 14.98 -34.01
CA SER A 12 17.38 14.58 -34.01
C SER A 12 17.16 13.15 -33.49
N VAL A 13 18.04 12.20 -33.84
CA VAL A 13 17.95 10.80 -33.36
C VAL A 13 18.28 10.70 -31.86
N LEU A 14 19.30 11.41 -31.38
CA LEU A 14 19.66 11.43 -29.95
C LEU A 14 18.59 12.12 -29.10
N GLU A 15 17.97 13.19 -29.60
CA GLU A 15 16.84 13.84 -28.94
C GLU A 15 15.63 12.93 -28.82
N ASN A 16 15.32 12.17 -29.88
CA ASN A 16 14.19 11.23 -29.86
C ASN A 16 14.45 10.05 -28.90
N LEU A 17 15.68 9.54 -28.84
CA LEU A 17 16.08 8.53 -27.86
C LEU A 17 16.01 9.06 -26.42
N ARG A 18 16.46 10.30 -26.19
CA ARG A 18 16.39 10.96 -24.88
C ARG A 18 14.93 11.16 -24.44
N TYR A 19 14.06 11.51 -25.37
CA TYR A 19 12.63 11.60 -25.13
C TYR A 19 12.03 10.24 -24.75
N GLY A 20 12.34 9.19 -25.52
CA GLY A 20 11.91 7.82 -25.21
C GLY A 20 12.35 7.34 -23.82
N ILE A 21 13.61 7.63 -23.44
CA ILE A 21 14.14 7.33 -22.10
C ILE A 21 13.40 8.13 -21.01
N SER A 22 13.05 9.40 -21.27
CA SER A 22 12.30 10.24 -20.32
C SER A 22 10.92 9.65 -20.01
N VAL A 23 10.17 9.28 -21.05
CA VAL A 23 8.86 8.65 -20.91
C VAL A 23 8.96 7.30 -20.20
N TRP A 24 9.96 6.49 -20.56
CA TRP A 24 10.20 5.21 -19.91
C TRP A 24 10.50 5.36 -18.40
N LYS A 25 11.32 6.35 -18.02
CA LYS A 25 11.60 6.67 -16.60
C LYS A 25 10.35 7.10 -15.85
N GLN A 26 9.48 7.91 -16.47
CA GLN A 26 8.22 8.33 -15.85
C GLN A 26 7.29 7.13 -15.61
N ASN A 27 7.16 6.23 -16.59
CA ASN A 27 6.36 5.02 -16.44
C ASN A 27 6.92 4.08 -15.37
N ILE A 28 8.25 3.91 -15.33
CA ILE A 28 8.90 3.12 -14.27
C ILE A 28 8.61 3.72 -12.89
N LYS A 29 8.76 5.04 -12.75
CA LYS A 29 8.50 5.73 -11.48
C LYS A 29 7.04 5.51 -11.03
N ARG A 30 6.08 5.61 -11.96
CA ARG A 30 4.67 5.33 -11.70
C ARG A 30 4.46 3.88 -11.24
N MET A 31 4.99 2.90 -11.98
CA MET A 31 4.90 1.48 -11.60
C MET A 31 5.48 1.20 -10.21
N PHE A 32 6.64 1.78 -9.87
CA PHE A 32 7.20 1.64 -8.53
C PHE A 32 6.32 2.28 -7.45
N SER A 33 5.69 3.43 -7.73
CA SER A 33 4.72 4.05 -6.82
C SER A 33 3.54 3.11 -6.57
N ASP A 34 2.95 2.56 -7.63
CA ASP A 34 1.80 1.65 -7.54
C ASP A 34 2.15 0.39 -6.73
N ILE A 35 3.36 -0.17 -6.93
CA ILE A 35 3.85 -1.31 -6.16
C ILE A 35 4.01 -0.97 -4.68
N LEU A 36 4.58 0.19 -4.36
CA LEU A 36 4.76 0.63 -2.97
C LEU A 36 3.42 0.83 -2.27
N HIS A 37 2.43 1.42 -2.94
CA HIS A 37 1.08 1.59 -2.40
C HIS A 37 0.37 0.24 -2.18
N ALA A 38 0.48 -0.68 -3.15
CA ALA A 38 -0.06 -2.03 -2.99
C ALA A 38 0.60 -2.77 -1.82
N PHE A 39 1.90 -2.55 -1.59
CA PHE A 39 2.62 -3.13 -0.46
C PHE A 39 2.16 -2.54 0.88
N GLU A 40 1.96 -1.22 0.95
CA GLU A 40 1.45 -0.53 2.13
C GLU A 40 0.08 -1.07 2.55
N ILE A 41 -0.85 -1.20 1.61
CA ILE A 41 -2.19 -1.76 1.86
C ILE A 41 -2.07 -3.21 2.36
N LYS A 42 -1.27 -4.05 1.70
CA LYS A 42 -1.05 -5.44 2.13
C LYS A 42 -0.44 -5.53 3.52
N GLN A 43 0.44 -4.61 3.88
CA GLN A 43 1.04 -4.59 5.21
C GLN A 43 0.00 -4.23 6.28
N LEU A 44 -0.88 -3.26 5.99
CA LEU A 44 -1.98 -2.91 6.89
C LEU A 44 -3.00 -4.04 7.02
N GLU A 45 -3.36 -4.72 5.92
CA GLU A 45 -4.22 -5.91 5.94
C GLU A 45 -3.60 -7.03 6.80
N LYS A 46 -2.29 -7.27 6.65
CA LYS A 46 -1.58 -8.25 7.49
C LYS A 46 -1.61 -7.86 8.97
N ARG A 47 -1.46 -6.57 9.31
CA ARG A 47 -1.60 -6.10 10.71
C ARG A 47 -3.03 -6.27 11.22
N LEU A 48 -4.03 -6.00 10.38
CA LEU A 48 -5.44 -6.19 10.74
C LEU A 48 -5.73 -7.66 11.10
N ASP A 49 -5.21 -8.61 10.33
CA ASP A 49 -5.35 -10.04 10.62
C ASP A 49 -4.68 -10.43 11.95
N GLN A 50 -3.53 -9.82 12.26
CA GLN A 50 -2.83 -10.03 13.52
C GLN A 50 -3.65 -9.51 14.71
N GLU A 51 -4.26 -8.34 14.59
CA GLU A 51 -5.11 -7.78 15.65
C GLU A 51 -6.39 -8.59 15.86
N TYR A 52 -7.01 -9.10 14.79
CA TYR A 52 -8.14 -10.03 14.93
C TYR A 52 -7.73 -11.31 15.64
N ALA A 53 -6.57 -11.88 15.30
CA ALA A 53 -6.06 -13.07 15.97
C ALA A 53 -5.74 -12.82 17.44
N ALA A 54 -5.18 -11.65 17.77
CA ALA A 54 -4.91 -11.25 19.16
C ALA A 54 -6.21 -11.10 19.96
N LEU A 55 -7.20 -10.39 19.40
CA LEU A 55 -8.52 -10.24 20.02
C LEU A 55 -9.21 -11.58 20.21
N GLY A 56 -9.13 -12.48 19.22
CA GLY A 56 -9.67 -13.83 19.30
C GLY A 56 -9.06 -14.63 20.45
N LYS A 57 -7.72 -14.60 20.61
CA LYS A 57 -7.01 -15.28 21.71
C LYS A 57 -7.40 -14.74 23.08
N VAL A 58 -7.50 -13.42 23.22
CA VAL A 58 -7.91 -12.78 24.49
C VAL A 58 -9.35 -13.15 24.81
N THR A 59 -10.23 -13.12 23.80
CA THR A 59 -11.64 -13.50 23.95
C THR A 59 -11.80 -14.97 24.34
N SER A 60 -11.10 -15.89 23.67
CA SER A 60 -11.16 -17.32 24.00
C SER A 60 -10.65 -17.60 25.41
N TYR A 61 -9.53 -16.97 25.81
CA TYR A 61 -9.02 -17.07 27.18
C TYR A 61 -10.03 -16.59 28.22
N HIS A 62 -10.70 -15.46 27.97
CA HIS A 62 -11.72 -14.95 28.87
C HIS A 62 -12.95 -15.86 28.94
N LEU A 63 -13.36 -16.45 27.81
CA LEU A 63 -14.50 -17.36 27.72
C LEU A 63 -14.25 -18.66 28.48
N GLU A 64 -13.08 -19.28 28.28
CA GLU A 64 -12.67 -20.52 28.97
C GLU A 64 -12.57 -20.33 30.48
N LYS A 65 -12.07 -19.15 30.92
CA LYS A 65 -11.84 -18.87 32.34
C LYS A 65 -13.12 -18.44 33.09
N ASN A 66 -14.14 -17.96 32.37
CA ASN A 66 -15.33 -17.36 32.96
C ASN A 66 -16.61 -17.92 32.32
N GLU A 67 -16.69 -19.24 32.18
CA GLU A 67 -17.78 -19.96 31.50
C GLU A 67 -19.18 -19.57 32.04
N ASP A 68 -19.28 -19.24 33.33
CA ASP A 68 -20.53 -18.88 34.02
C ASP A 68 -20.73 -17.37 34.25
N LYS A 69 -19.86 -16.49 33.75
CA LYS A 69 -19.98 -15.03 33.96
C LYS A 69 -20.12 -14.28 32.63
N PRO A 70 -20.92 -13.20 32.59
CA PRO A 70 -20.99 -12.36 31.41
C PRO A 70 -19.59 -11.85 31.06
N ALA A 71 -19.20 -12.01 29.79
CA ALA A 71 -17.92 -11.54 29.29
C ALA A 71 -17.86 -10.01 29.43
N VAL A 72 -17.04 -9.52 30.36
CA VAL A 72 -16.76 -8.10 30.50
C VAL A 72 -15.56 -7.75 29.61
N PRO A 73 -15.68 -6.73 28.73
CA PRO A 73 -14.57 -6.34 27.87
C PRO A 73 -13.34 -5.98 28.70
N SER A 74 -12.24 -6.69 28.49
CA SER A 74 -10.97 -6.32 29.10
C SER A 74 -10.37 -5.08 28.41
N PHE A 75 -9.42 -4.43 29.07
CA PHE A 75 -8.67 -3.33 28.47
C PHE A 75 -8.00 -3.77 27.16
N GLU A 76 -7.45 -4.98 27.13
CA GLU A 76 -6.80 -5.57 25.95
C GLU A 76 -7.79 -5.76 24.79
N MET A 77 -8.99 -6.28 25.06
CA MET A 77 -10.05 -6.42 24.05
C MET A 77 -10.48 -5.07 23.48
N THR A 78 -10.61 -4.07 24.34
CA THR A 78 -11.01 -2.72 23.94
C THR A 78 -9.94 -2.05 23.11
N SER A 79 -8.66 -2.24 23.48
CA SER A 79 -7.51 -1.70 22.75
C SER A 79 -7.39 -2.33 21.36
N ALA A 80 -7.42 -3.66 21.27
CA ALA A 80 -7.39 -4.38 20.00
C ALA A 80 -8.58 -4.00 19.10
N SER A 81 -9.79 -3.86 19.67
CA SER A 81 -10.96 -3.41 18.91
C SER A 81 -10.78 -2.01 18.33
N LYS A 82 -10.18 -1.07 19.06
CA LYS A 82 -9.90 0.29 18.54
C LYS A 82 -8.88 0.25 17.40
N GLN A 83 -7.84 -0.57 17.54
CA GLN A 83 -6.82 -0.73 16.51
C GLN A 83 -7.40 -1.35 15.23
N ILE A 84 -8.29 -2.35 15.37
CA ILE A 84 -9.03 -2.95 14.25
C ILE A 84 -9.86 -1.89 13.52
N ILE A 85 -10.62 -1.05 14.24
CA ILE A 85 -11.43 0.01 13.63
C ILE A 85 -10.54 0.97 12.84
N PHE A 86 -9.48 1.48 13.46
CA PHE A 86 -8.52 2.37 12.81
C PHE A 86 -7.91 1.76 11.55
N LEU A 87 -7.44 0.51 11.62
CA LEU A 87 -6.84 -0.18 10.47
C LEU A 87 -7.83 -0.36 9.32
N LYS A 88 -9.10 -0.67 9.61
CA LYS A 88 -10.14 -0.80 8.58
C LYS A 88 -10.42 0.53 7.89
N GLU A 89 -10.54 1.61 8.66
CA GLU A 89 -10.74 2.96 8.14
C GLU A 89 -9.56 3.39 7.26
N GLU A 90 -8.34 3.15 7.70
CA GLU A 90 -7.14 3.56 6.98
C GLU A 90 -6.94 2.74 5.68
N ILE A 91 -7.18 1.43 5.72
CA ILE A 91 -7.17 0.59 4.50
C ILE A 91 -8.24 1.06 3.52
N ALA A 92 -9.45 1.36 3.99
CA ALA A 92 -10.53 1.85 3.14
C ALA A 92 -10.17 3.20 2.49
N ARG A 93 -9.59 4.12 3.28
CA ARG A 93 -9.10 5.41 2.79
C ARG A 93 -8.02 5.25 1.73
N LEU A 94 -7.02 4.41 1.97
CA LEU A 94 -5.92 4.18 1.01
C LEU A 94 -6.41 3.51 -0.29
N LYS A 95 -7.36 2.57 -0.19
CA LYS A 95 -7.99 1.96 -1.37
C LYS A 95 -8.80 2.97 -2.20
N GLU A 96 -9.50 3.90 -1.55
CA GLU A 96 -10.27 4.93 -2.23
C GLU A 96 -9.36 5.95 -2.93
N VAL A 97 -8.30 6.41 -2.26
CA VAL A 97 -7.28 7.28 -2.88
C VAL A 97 -6.69 6.63 -4.12
N HIS A 98 -6.32 5.34 -4.03
CA HIS A 98 -5.75 4.63 -5.17
C HIS A 98 -6.75 4.45 -6.33
N LYS A 99 -8.05 4.27 -6.04
CA LYS A 99 -9.09 4.21 -7.08
C LYS A 99 -9.26 5.53 -7.82
N GLN A 100 -8.98 6.66 -7.18
CA GLN A 100 -9.04 7.99 -7.79
C GLN A 100 -7.77 8.34 -8.59
N ASP A 101 -6.64 7.73 -8.24
CA ASP A 101 -5.33 7.93 -8.91
C ASP A 101 -5.08 6.96 -10.10
N ALA A 102 -5.93 5.93 -10.28
CA ALA A 102 -5.84 4.90 -11.32
C ALA A 102 -6.61 5.27 -12.60
#